data_AF-A0A7C2HZ72-F1
#
_entry.id   AF-A0A7C2HZ72-F1
#
_cell.length_a   1.000
_cell.length_b   1.000
_cell.length_c   1.000
_cell.angle_alpha   90.00
_cell.angle_beta   90.00
_cell.angle_gamma   90.00
#
_symmetry.space_group_name_H-M   'P 1'
#
loop_
_entity.id
_entity.type
_entity.pdbx_description
1 polymer ?
#
loop_
_entity_poly.entity_id
_entity_poly.type
_entity_poly.pdbx_seq_one_letter_code
_entity_poly.pdbx_strand_id
1 'polypeptide(L)'
;MGGAPPDRGRDRPVPFRADPRGHPPCHGPAGAALQEPGDGRGHGRADRSTGRGDPPRDPGAARVTIVVDAGPLYSQADRRDPDHEAVADVLRRAREPLVVPAFCAAEADFLILTRLGVEVELAFLEDLASGAFQVEGLTTSELRAAADLARRHRDLELGLADASIVVLAARFRTRRLLTFDERAFRAVAPLQGGRFTLLPADA
;
A
#
# COMPACT_ATOMS: atom_id res chain seq x y z
N MET A 1 -5.94 30.21 -34.55
CA MET A 1 -6.41 30.05 -33.16
C MET A 1 -7.07 28.69 -33.04
N GLY A 2 -6.39 27.72 -32.42
CA GLY A 2 -6.94 26.39 -32.14
C GLY A 2 -6.59 26.06 -30.70
N GLY A 3 -7.51 26.37 -29.77
CA GLY A 3 -7.31 26.09 -28.35
C GLY A 3 -7.38 24.60 -28.09
N ALA A 4 -6.39 24.08 -27.38
CA ALA A 4 -6.47 22.75 -26.79
C ALA A 4 -7.65 22.69 -25.81
N PRO A 5 -8.39 21.57 -25.75
CA PRO A 5 -9.50 21.45 -24.81
C PRO A 5 -8.97 21.41 -23.36
N PRO A 6 -9.72 21.94 -22.38
CA PRO A 6 -9.31 21.88 -20.99
C PRO A 6 -9.28 20.43 -20.50
N ASP A 7 -8.16 20.06 -19.86
CA ASP A 7 -7.99 18.81 -19.11
C ASP A 7 -9.05 18.77 -17.99
N ARG A 8 -10.14 18.05 -18.23
CA ARG A 8 -11.14 17.77 -17.21
C ARG A 8 -10.53 16.75 -16.26
N GLY A 9 -9.78 17.23 -15.27
CA GLY A 9 -9.37 16.45 -14.11
C GLY A 9 -10.63 15.87 -13.45
N ARG A 10 -10.93 14.60 -13.75
CA ARG A 10 -11.92 13.84 -12.99
C ARG A 10 -11.29 13.60 -11.63
N ASP A 11 -11.94 14.08 -10.58
CA ASP A 11 -11.56 13.72 -9.21
C ASP A 11 -11.53 12.20 -9.09
N ARG A 12 -10.46 11.67 -8.47
CA ARG A 12 -10.33 10.23 -8.22
C ARG A 12 -11.49 9.83 -7.30
N PRO A 13 -12.33 8.85 -7.67
CA PRO A 13 -13.27 8.30 -6.71
C PRO A 13 -12.47 7.76 -5.53
N VAL A 14 -12.88 8.14 -4.32
CA VAL A 14 -12.25 7.61 -3.11
C VAL A 14 -12.54 6.10 -3.08
N PRO A 15 -11.51 5.25 -2.90
CA PRO A 15 -11.72 3.83 -2.66
C PRO A 15 -12.72 3.64 -1.50
N PHE A 16 -13.47 2.54 -1.54
CA PHE A 16 -14.48 2.10 -0.55
C PHE A 16 -15.87 2.79 -0.59
N ARG A 17 -16.66 2.49 -1.63
CA ARG A 17 -18.13 2.71 -1.60
C ARG A 17 -18.92 1.43 -1.29
N ALA A 18 -19.02 1.07 -0.01
CA ALA A 18 -20.12 0.23 0.48
C ALA A 18 -21.20 1.08 1.18
N ASP A 19 -22.49 0.75 0.98
CA ASP A 19 -23.66 1.35 1.65
C ASP A 19 -23.91 0.62 3.00
N PRO A 20 -23.95 1.29 4.17
CA PRO A 20 -23.96 0.64 5.48
C PRO A 20 -25.34 0.16 5.97
N ARG A 21 -26.29 -0.23 5.10
CA ARG A 21 -27.62 -0.66 5.59
C ARG A 21 -27.63 -2.07 6.18
N GLY A 22 -27.43 -2.12 7.50
CA GLY A 22 -27.72 -3.24 8.41
C GLY A 22 -26.75 -4.40 8.21
N HIS A 23 -26.23 -5.03 9.25
CA HIS A 23 -26.61 -6.38 9.68
C HIS A 23 -25.92 -6.64 11.04
N PRO A 24 -26.49 -7.51 11.89
CA PRO A 24 -26.02 -7.72 13.27
C PRO A 24 -24.67 -8.46 13.31
N PRO A 25 -23.95 -8.44 14.47
CA PRO A 25 -22.63 -9.04 14.60
C PRO A 25 -22.70 -10.56 14.47
N CYS A 26 -21.94 -11.11 13.51
CA CYS A 26 -21.75 -12.53 13.36
C CYS A 26 -20.64 -12.99 14.30
N HIS A 27 -21.00 -13.79 15.31
CA HIS A 27 -20.08 -14.48 16.19
C HIS A 27 -19.24 -15.50 15.41
N GLY A 28 -17.91 -15.38 15.46
CA GLY A 28 -17.00 -16.36 14.88
C GLY A 28 -16.88 -17.62 15.74
N PRO A 29 -16.46 -18.76 15.16
CA PRO A 29 -15.84 -19.82 15.91
C PRO A 29 -14.30 -19.79 15.78
N ALA A 30 -13.68 -20.32 16.82
CA ALA A 30 -12.26 -20.44 17.03
C ALA A 30 -11.62 -21.59 16.23
N GLY A 31 -10.36 -21.38 15.83
CA GLY A 31 -9.25 -22.32 15.95
C GLY A 31 -9.21 -23.58 15.07
N ALA A 32 -8.16 -23.68 14.23
CA ALA A 32 -7.36 -24.89 13.98
C ALA A 32 -6.15 -24.49 13.12
N ALA A 33 -4.94 -24.46 13.68
CA ALA A 33 -3.96 -25.55 13.70
C ALA A 33 -3.11 -25.63 12.41
N LEU A 34 -1.86 -25.17 12.57
CA LEU A 34 -0.76 -25.31 11.61
C LEU A 34 -0.46 -26.79 11.33
N GLN A 35 -0.31 -27.16 10.06
CA GLN A 35 0.27 -28.44 9.68
C GLN A 35 0.98 -28.32 8.31
N GLU A 36 2.26 -28.65 8.31
CA GLU A 36 3.14 -28.87 7.14
C GLU A 36 4.13 -29.98 7.55
N PRO A 37 4.85 -30.70 6.66
CA PRO A 37 4.85 -30.64 5.18
C PRO A 37 4.74 -32.02 4.49
N GLY A 38 4.39 -32.01 3.19
CA GLY A 38 4.44 -33.17 2.30
C GLY A 38 5.40 -32.99 1.12
N ASP A 39 6.44 -33.81 1.07
CA ASP A 39 7.47 -33.90 0.05
C ASP A 39 6.90 -34.34 -1.32
N GLY A 40 7.26 -33.65 -2.40
CA GLY A 40 6.68 -33.89 -3.73
C GLY A 40 7.53 -33.33 -4.87
N ARG A 41 8.47 -34.13 -5.37
CA ARG A 41 9.27 -33.85 -6.56
C ARG A 41 8.41 -33.89 -7.83
N GLY A 42 8.52 -32.86 -8.68
CA GLY A 42 7.97 -32.86 -10.03
C GLY A 42 8.76 -31.94 -10.96
N HIS A 43 9.43 -32.51 -11.95
CA HIS A 43 10.12 -31.78 -13.02
C HIS A 43 9.10 -31.25 -14.05
N GLY A 44 9.18 -29.96 -14.38
CA GLY A 44 8.36 -29.30 -15.40
C GLY A 44 9.18 -28.26 -16.16
N ARG A 45 9.32 -28.48 -17.47
CA ARG A 45 10.20 -27.82 -18.43
C ARG A 45 9.81 -26.36 -18.68
N ALA A 46 10.82 -25.48 -18.74
CA ALA A 46 10.69 -24.06 -19.05
C ALA A 46 10.19 -23.82 -20.49
N ASP A 47 9.09 -23.08 -20.63
CA ASP A 47 8.69 -22.45 -21.88
C ASP A 47 9.06 -20.96 -21.83
N ARG A 48 9.78 -20.51 -22.87
CA ARG A 48 10.30 -19.15 -23.03
C ARG A 48 9.38 -18.44 -24.01
N SER A 49 8.41 -17.70 -23.49
CA SER A 49 7.65 -16.73 -24.29
C SER A 49 8.20 -15.31 -24.03
N THR A 50 8.84 -14.77 -25.06
CA THR A 50 9.33 -13.40 -25.13
C THR A 50 8.14 -12.44 -25.30
N GLY A 51 7.65 -11.89 -24.19
CA GLY A 51 6.67 -10.81 -24.16
C GLY A 51 7.32 -9.45 -24.38
N ARG A 52 6.94 -8.82 -25.47
CA ARG A 52 7.28 -7.48 -25.96
C ARG A 52 7.09 -6.41 -24.86
N GLY A 53 8.17 -5.78 -24.42
CA GLY A 53 8.14 -4.71 -23.42
C GLY A 53 7.43 -3.46 -23.94
N ASP A 54 6.57 -2.89 -23.11
CA ASP A 54 5.99 -1.57 -23.33
C ASP A 54 7.09 -0.50 -23.38
N PRO A 55 6.96 0.53 -24.24
CA PRO A 55 7.94 1.60 -24.29
C PRO A 55 7.94 2.42 -23.00
N PRO A 56 9.10 2.97 -22.58
CA PRO A 56 9.17 3.87 -21.43
C PRO A 56 8.33 5.13 -21.68
N ARG A 57 7.46 5.47 -20.73
CA ARG A 57 6.72 6.75 -20.74
C ARG A 57 7.68 7.91 -20.43
N ASP A 58 7.53 8.99 -21.19
CA ASP A 58 8.30 10.25 -21.18
C ASP A 58 8.32 10.95 -19.78
N PRO A 59 9.48 11.41 -19.24
CA PRO A 59 9.56 12.03 -17.93
C PRO A 59 9.26 13.54 -17.99
N GLY A 60 8.03 13.89 -18.37
CA GLY A 60 7.52 15.26 -18.33
C GLY A 60 6.80 15.53 -17.00
N ALA A 61 7.48 16.21 -16.07
CA ALA A 61 7.03 16.57 -14.71
C ALA A 61 6.63 15.35 -13.85
N ALA A 62 7.58 14.86 -13.04
CA ALA A 62 7.37 13.74 -12.12
C ALA A 62 6.26 14.08 -11.11
N ARG A 63 5.03 13.69 -11.46
CA ARG A 63 3.90 13.66 -10.55
C ARG A 63 4.27 12.67 -9.43
N VAL A 64 4.12 13.08 -8.17
CA VAL A 64 4.74 12.43 -7.00
C VAL A 64 3.83 11.34 -6.42
N THR A 65 4.18 10.08 -6.65
CA THR A 65 3.59 8.87 -6.03
C THR A 65 3.55 8.96 -4.50
N ILE A 66 2.51 8.45 -3.84
CA ILE A 66 2.47 8.29 -2.37
C ILE A 66 2.64 6.80 -2.05
N VAL A 67 3.50 6.47 -1.07
CA VAL A 67 3.53 5.12 -0.51
C VAL A 67 2.59 5.07 0.69
N VAL A 68 1.68 4.11 0.71
CA VAL A 68 0.60 4.01 1.69
C VAL A 68 0.84 2.81 2.61
N ASP A 69 0.78 3.08 3.90
CA ASP A 69 0.95 2.14 4.99
C ASP A 69 -0.38 1.43 5.37
N ALA A 70 -0.31 0.36 6.16
CA ALA A 70 -1.46 -0.44 6.59
C ALA A 70 -2.44 0.36 7.47
N GLY A 71 -1.94 1.19 8.40
CA GLY A 71 -2.77 1.99 9.29
C GLY A 71 -3.78 2.89 8.55
N PRO A 72 -3.33 3.73 7.61
CA PRO A 72 -4.24 4.53 6.78
C PRO A 72 -5.15 3.71 5.87
N LEU A 73 -4.73 2.53 5.37
CA LEU A 73 -5.64 1.64 4.62
C LEU A 73 -6.79 1.15 5.52
N TYR A 74 -6.48 0.77 6.76
CA TYR A 74 -7.48 0.38 7.75
C TYR A 74 -8.42 1.55 8.11
N SER A 75 -7.87 2.75 8.39
CA SER A 75 -8.66 3.95 8.69
C SER A 75 -9.54 4.37 7.50
N GLN A 76 -9.07 4.18 6.26
CA GLN A 76 -9.89 4.38 5.07
C GLN A 76 -11.05 3.37 4.99
N ALA A 77 -10.87 2.12 5.44
CA ALA A 77 -11.90 1.11 5.44
C ALA A 77 -12.96 1.32 6.55
N ASP A 78 -12.56 1.77 7.75
CA ASP A 78 -13.49 2.08 8.84
C ASP A 78 -13.94 3.55 8.81
N ARG A 79 -15.14 3.80 8.27
CA ARG A 79 -15.74 5.15 8.22
C ARG A 79 -15.97 5.80 9.59
N ARG A 80 -15.86 5.05 10.68
CA ARG A 80 -16.00 5.58 12.05
C ARG A 80 -14.65 5.88 12.69
N ASP A 81 -13.56 5.52 12.02
CA ASP A 81 -12.22 5.84 12.49
C ASP A 81 -12.05 7.36 12.54
N PRO A 82 -11.53 7.93 13.65
CA PRO A 82 -11.37 9.37 13.79
C PRO A 82 -10.50 10.00 12.70
N ASP A 83 -9.55 9.25 12.14
CA ASP A 83 -8.62 9.72 11.12
C ASP A 83 -9.15 9.49 9.68
N HIS A 84 -10.34 8.87 9.54
CA HIS A 84 -10.92 8.51 8.23
C HIS A 84 -10.97 9.69 7.26
N GLU A 85 -11.51 10.84 7.69
CA GLU A 85 -11.66 12.00 6.80
C GLU A 85 -10.31 12.61 6.41
N ALA A 86 -9.33 12.62 7.31
CA ALA A 86 -7.99 13.12 7.02
C ALA A 86 -7.29 12.24 5.98
N VAL A 87 -7.41 10.91 6.12
CA VAL A 87 -6.92 9.95 5.14
C VAL A 87 -7.66 10.10 3.81
N ALA A 88 -8.99 10.12 3.83
CA ALA A 88 -9.82 10.25 2.64
C ALA A 88 -9.50 11.52 1.86
N ASP A 89 -9.21 12.64 2.54
CA ASP A 89 -8.77 13.89 1.90
C ASP A 89 -7.42 13.76 1.19
N VAL A 90 -6.44 13.08 1.79
CA VAL A 90 -5.16 12.80 1.14
C VAL A 90 -5.37 11.95 -0.11
N LEU A 91 -6.19 10.89 -0.02
CA LEU A 91 -6.48 9.98 -1.13
C LEU A 91 -7.26 10.69 -2.26
N ARG A 92 -8.25 11.54 -1.93
CA ARG A 92 -9.00 12.37 -2.89
C ARG A 92 -8.10 13.29 -3.70
N ARG A 93 -7.14 13.92 -3.03
CA ARG A 93 -6.24 14.92 -3.64
C ARG A 93 -5.10 14.29 -4.43
N ALA A 94 -4.79 13.01 -4.18
CA ALA A 94 -3.74 12.29 -4.90
C ALA A 94 -4.10 12.14 -6.39
N ARG A 95 -3.24 12.66 -7.27
CA ARG A 95 -3.41 12.53 -8.74
C ARG A 95 -2.51 11.44 -9.33
N GLU A 96 -1.68 10.85 -8.50
CA GLU A 96 -0.66 9.87 -8.84
C GLU A 96 -1.03 8.46 -8.36
N PRO A 97 -0.30 7.43 -8.82
CA PRO A 97 -0.43 6.11 -8.23
C PRO A 97 -0.24 6.15 -6.70
N LEU A 98 -1.08 5.39 -6.01
CA LEU A 98 -0.95 5.11 -4.59
C LEU A 98 -0.28 3.75 -4.50
N VAL A 99 0.98 3.72 -4.10
CA VAL A 99 1.74 2.47 -4.00
C VAL A 99 1.54 1.89 -2.61
N VAL A 100 1.11 0.64 -2.54
CA VAL A 100 0.95 -0.10 -1.29
C VAL A 100 1.97 -1.24 -1.30
N PRO A 101 2.90 -1.31 -0.34
CA PRO A 101 3.71 -2.51 -0.18
C PRO A 101 2.81 -3.72 0.07
N ALA A 102 3.08 -4.86 -0.58
CA ALA A 102 2.28 -6.08 -0.43
C ALA A 102 2.17 -6.54 1.04
N PHE A 103 3.18 -6.26 1.86
CA PHE A 103 3.17 -6.53 3.29
C PHE A 103 2.14 -5.68 4.05
N CYS A 104 2.05 -4.38 3.72
CA CYS A 104 1.04 -3.48 4.29
C CYS A 104 -0.38 -3.83 3.80
N ALA A 105 -0.52 -4.27 2.54
CA ALA A 105 -1.81 -4.75 2.03
C ALA A 105 -2.29 -5.99 2.81
N ALA A 106 -1.41 -6.97 3.03
CA ALA A 106 -1.74 -8.18 3.79
C ALA A 106 -2.05 -7.88 5.26
N GLU A 107 -1.34 -6.93 5.88
CA GLU A 107 -1.63 -6.49 7.24
C GLU A 107 -2.99 -5.78 7.34
N ALA A 108 -3.28 -4.86 6.41
CA ALA A 108 -4.57 -4.19 6.34
C ALA A 108 -5.72 -5.18 6.13
N ASP A 109 -5.57 -6.13 5.20
CA ASP A 109 -6.53 -7.21 4.93
C ASP A 109 -6.88 -7.98 6.22
N PHE A 110 -5.85 -8.46 6.92
CA PHE A 110 -6.01 -9.18 8.19
C PHE A 110 -6.74 -8.33 9.25
N LEU A 111 -6.38 -7.05 9.40
CA LEU A 111 -7.01 -6.16 10.37
C LEU A 111 -8.47 -5.85 10.00
N ILE A 112 -8.75 -5.61 8.72
CA ILE A 112 -10.10 -5.34 8.21
C ILE A 112 -10.99 -6.55 8.43
N LEU A 113 -10.56 -7.75 8.01
CA LEU A 113 -11.32 -8.99 8.19
C LEU A 113 -11.64 -9.22 9.68
N THR A 114 -10.63 -9.11 10.55
CA THR A 114 -10.77 -9.45 11.97
C THR A 114 -11.53 -8.42 12.80
N ARG A 115 -11.59 -7.16 12.37
CA ARG A 115 -12.19 -6.06 13.16
C ARG A 115 -13.44 -5.44 12.53
N LEU A 116 -13.52 -5.40 11.19
CA LEU A 116 -14.59 -4.75 10.44
C LEU A 116 -15.52 -5.76 9.74
N GLY A 117 -15.04 -6.99 9.54
CA GLY A 117 -15.80 -8.11 9.00
C GLY A 117 -15.65 -8.30 7.49
N VAL A 118 -16.12 -9.45 7.02
CA VAL A 118 -15.90 -9.96 5.65
C VAL A 118 -16.43 -9.03 4.55
N GLU A 119 -17.56 -8.35 4.75
CA GLU A 119 -18.11 -7.46 3.71
C GLU A 119 -17.20 -6.26 3.44
N VAL A 120 -16.51 -5.76 4.48
CA VAL A 120 -15.56 -4.65 4.34
C VAL A 120 -14.25 -5.12 3.71
N GLU A 121 -13.80 -6.33 4.08
CA GLU A 121 -12.65 -7.00 3.46
C GLU A 121 -12.89 -7.24 1.96
N LEU A 122 -14.03 -7.79 1.56
CA LEU A 122 -14.34 -8.01 0.15
C LEU A 122 -14.31 -6.71 -0.66
N ALA A 123 -14.84 -5.62 -0.10
CA ALA A 123 -14.75 -4.30 -0.73
C ALA A 123 -13.29 -3.81 -0.84
N PHE A 124 -12.45 -4.06 0.16
CA PHE A 124 -11.00 -3.77 0.09
C PHE A 124 -10.33 -4.54 -1.04
N LEU A 125 -10.60 -5.84 -1.15
CA LEU A 125 -10.02 -6.70 -2.17
C LEU A 125 -10.46 -6.28 -3.58
N GLU A 126 -11.72 -5.87 -3.76
CA GLU A 126 -12.20 -5.28 -5.01
C GLU A 126 -11.46 -3.99 -5.38
N ASP A 127 -11.20 -3.11 -4.41
CA ASP A 127 -10.42 -1.90 -4.63
C ASP A 127 -8.97 -2.22 -5.05
N LEU A 128 -8.31 -3.17 -4.39
CA LEU A 128 -6.99 -3.65 -4.81
C LEU A 128 -7.02 -4.21 -6.23
N ALA A 129 -8.01 -5.07 -6.55
CA ALA A 129 -8.15 -5.70 -7.86
C ALA A 129 -8.46 -4.69 -8.98
N SER A 130 -9.17 -3.60 -8.66
CA SER A 130 -9.47 -2.52 -9.61
C SER A 130 -8.27 -1.62 -9.94
N GLY A 131 -7.17 -1.76 -9.21
CA GLY A 131 -6.01 -0.88 -9.31
C GLY A 131 -6.22 0.47 -8.60
N ALA A 132 -7.19 0.57 -7.69
CA ALA A 132 -7.33 1.73 -6.81
C ALA A 132 -6.05 1.97 -6.00
N PHE A 133 -5.31 0.90 -5.70
CA PHE A 133 -3.96 0.92 -5.19
C PHE A 133 -3.05 0.06 -6.08
N GLN A 134 -1.81 0.50 -6.26
CA GLN A 134 -0.77 -0.29 -6.93
C GLN A 134 -0.02 -1.10 -5.87
N VAL A 135 -0.34 -2.39 -5.77
CA VAL A 135 0.30 -3.28 -4.81
C VAL A 135 1.66 -3.76 -5.34
N GLU A 136 2.72 -3.58 -4.57
CA GLU A 136 4.09 -3.87 -4.98
C GLU A 136 4.80 -4.79 -3.98
N GLY A 137 5.41 -5.85 -4.49
CA GLY A 137 6.34 -6.69 -3.74
C GLY A 137 7.78 -6.18 -3.80
N LEU A 138 8.63 -6.75 -2.96
CA LEU A 138 10.07 -6.52 -3.01
C LEU A 138 10.79 -7.62 -3.78
N THR A 139 11.75 -7.23 -4.61
CA THR A 139 12.75 -8.14 -5.18
C THR A 139 13.70 -8.67 -4.10
N THR A 140 14.46 -9.72 -4.40
CA THR A 140 15.48 -10.24 -3.47
C THR A 140 16.54 -9.20 -3.09
N SER A 141 16.96 -8.34 -4.02
CA SER A 141 17.89 -7.23 -3.71
C SER A 141 17.26 -6.21 -2.76
N GLU A 142 15.99 -5.91 -2.95
CA GLU A 142 15.25 -4.98 -2.10
C GLU A 142 14.99 -5.55 -0.70
N LEU A 143 14.74 -6.86 -0.60
CA LEU A 143 14.68 -7.56 0.69
C LEU A 143 16.01 -7.49 1.45
N ARG A 144 17.16 -7.56 0.76
CA ARG A 144 18.46 -7.33 1.40
C ARG A 144 18.59 -5.89 1.90
N ALA A 145 18.17 -4.91 1.10
CA ALA A 145 18.16 -3.50 1.52
C ALA A 145 17.25 -3.26 2.73
N ALA A 146 16.07 -3.89 2.77
CA ALA A 146 15.16 -3.87 3.91
C ALA A 146 15.80 -4.49 5.16
N ALA A 147 16.46 -5.64 5.03
CA ALA A 147 17.17 -6.29 6.13
C ALA A 147 18.32 -5.42 6.67
N ASP A 148 19.07 -4.77 5.79
CA ASP A 148 20.14 -3.85 6.19
C ASP A 148 19.58 -2.61 6.89
N LEU A 149 18.41 -2.10 6.46
CA LEU A 149 17.73 -0.99 7.11
C LEU A 149 17.27 -1.38 8.53
N ALA A 150 16.59 -2.52 8.67
CA ALA A 150 16.16 -3.04 9.96
C ALA A 150 17.36 -3.25 10.90
N ARG A 151 18.51 -3.72 10.37
CA ARG A 151 19.74 -3.88 11.16
C ARG A 151 20.30 -2.53 11.65
N ARG A 152 20.30 -1.50 10.79
CA ARG A 152 20.78 -0.15 11.16
C ARG A 152 19.87 0.52 12.19
N HIS A 153 18.58 0.26 12.11
CA HIS A 153 17.55 0.84 12.98
C HIS A 153 16.96 -0.20 13.94
N ARG A 154 17.80 -1.11 14.46
CA ARG A 154 17.34 -2.24 15.29
C ARG A 154 16.51 -1.82 16.51
N ASP A 155 16.83 -0.65 17.08
CA ASP A 155 16.15 -0.13 18.28
C ASP A 155 14.76 0.46 17.96
N LEU A 156 14.42 0.64 16.67
CA LEU A 156 13.09 1.03 16.21
C LEU A 156 12.19 -0.17 15.90
N GLU A 157 12.76 -1.37 15.80
CA GLU A 157 11.99 -2.60 15.51
C GLU A 157 11.08 -2.50 14.28
N LEU A 158 11.53 -1.82 13.21
CA LEU A 158 10.75 -1.49 12.00
C LEU A 158 9.94 -2.65 11.38
N GLY A 159 10.40 -3.89 11.55
CA GLY A 159 9.79 -5.03 10.86
C GLY A 159 9.91 -4.94 9.33
N LEU A 160 9.28 -5.90 8.63
CA LEU A 160 9.36 -5.99 7.17
C LEU A 160 8.43 -4.99 6.47
N ALA A 161 7.26 -4.71 7.06
CA ALA A 161 6.30 -3.76 6.50
C ALA A 161 6.93 -2.35 6.40
N ASP A 162 7.42 -1.78 7.49
CA ASP A 162 7.99 -0.43 7.45
C ASP A 162 9.28 -0.36 6.63
N ALA A 163 10.11 -1.40 6.70
CA ALA A 163 11.31 -1.46 5.87
C ALA A 163 10.96 -1.49 4.37
N SER A 164 9.86 -2.14 4.00
CA SER A 164 9.37 -2.16 2.62
C SER A 164 8.85 -0.79 2.15
N ILE A 165 8.24 0.00 3.04
CA ILE A 165 7.82 1.38 2.76
C ILE A 165 9.03 2.21 2.35
N VAL A 166 10.13 2.17 3.12
CA VAL A 166 11.35 2.94 2.82
C VAL A 166 11.99 2.53 1.50
N VAL A 167 12.03 1.23 1.22
CA VAL A 167 12.61 0.70 -0.02
C VAL A 167 11.75 1.05 -1.24
N LEU A 168 10.43 0.90 -1.16
CA LEU A 168 9.54 1.27 -2.26
C LEU A 168 9.49 2.79 -2.46
N ALA A 169 9.57 3.58 -1.40
CA ALA A 169 9.70 5.04 -1.54
C ALA A 169 10.95 5.42 -2.36
N ALA A 170 12.06 4.70 -2.20
CA ALA A 170 13.25 4.88 -3.01
C ALA A 170 13.04 4.43 -4.47
N ARG A 171 12.45 3.26 -4.71
CA ARG A 171 12.14 2.74 -6.06
C ARG A 171 11.25 3.70 -6.86
N PHE A 172 10.22 4.22 -6.22
CA PHE A 172 9.28 5.17 -6.83
C PHE A 172 9.73 6.63 -6.73
N ARG A 173 10.94 6.89 -6.23
CA ARG A 173 11.54 8.23 -6.09
C ARG A 173 10.65 9.24 -5.36
N THR A 174 9.88 8.77 -4.39
CA THR A 174 9.00 9.60 -3.57
C THR A 174 9.53 9.74 -2.15
N ARG A 175 9.12 10.85 -1.52
CA ARG A 175 9.32 11.10 -0.09
C ARG A 175 7.99 11.24 0.64
N ARG A 176 6.86 11.04 -0.04
CA ARG A 176 5.52 11.18 0.54
C ARG A 176 5.05 9.81 1.03
N LEU A 177 4.88 9.70 2.33
CA LEU A 177 4.36 8.51 2.98
C LEU A 177 3.00 8.86 3.58
N LEU A 178 1.99 8.05 3.34
CA LEU A 178 0.73 8.11 4.08
C LEU A 178 0.82 7.04 5.17
N THR A 179 1.08 7.48 6.40
CA THR A 179 1.35 6.64 7.58
C THR A 179 1.04 7.42 8.86
N PHE A 180 0.69 6.70 9.92
CA PHE A 180 0.55 7.26 11.27
C PHE A 180 1.81 7.04 12.13
N ASP A 181 2.78 6.23 11.70
CA ASP A 181 4.01 6.00 12.47
C ASP A 181 5.04 7.12 12.23
N GLU A 182 4.75 8.27 12.81
CA GLU A 182 5.68 9.39 12.77
C GLU A 182 7.00 9.09 13.48
N ARG A 183 7.00 8.26 14.52
CA ARG A 183 8.21 7.97 15.29
C ARG A 183 9.23 7.22 14.44
N ALA A 184 8.80 6.16 13.75
CA ALA A 184 9.67 5.38 12.89
C ALA A 184 10.16 6.21 11.69
N PHE A 185 9.25 6.83 10.95
CA PHE A 185 9.59 7.49 9.69
C PHE A 185 10.20 8.88 9.83
N ARG A 186 10.15 9.51 11.01
CA ARG A 186 10.98 10.69 11.32
C ARG A 186 12.41 10.31 11.71
N ALA A 187 12.63 9.10 12.23
CA ALA A 187 13.97 8.61 12.60
C ALA A 187 14.73 7.96 11.43
N VAL A 188 14.02 7.46 10.43
CA VAL A 188 14.62 6.84 9.23
C VAL A 188 14.71 7.85 8.08
N ALA A 189 15.91 7.98 7.48
CA ALA A 189 16.08 8.81 6.29
C ALA A 189 15.70 8.06 5.00
N PRO A 190 15.13 8.74 3.98
CA PRO A 190 14.98 8.17 2.65
C PRO A 190 16.32 7.71 2.08
N LEU A 191 16.34 6.59 1.35
CA LEU A 191 17.58 6.04 0.77
C LEU A 191 18.22 6.99 -0.24
N GLN A 192 17.41 7.82 -0.90
CA GLN A 192 17.81 8.88 -1.83
C GLN A 192 18.14 10.22 -1.13
N GLY A 193 18.26 10.23 0.20
CA GLY A 193 18.55 11.42 1.01
C GLY A 193 17.37 12.37 1.20
N GLY A 194 17.53 13.31 2.14
CA GLY A 194 16.49 14.26 2.56
C GLY A 194 15.68 13.76 3.75
N ARG A 195 14.39 14.14 3.81
CA ARG A 195 13.43 13.69 4.82
C ARG A 195 12.12 13.27 4.16
N PHE A 196 11.38 12.38 4.81
CA PHE A 196 10.01 12.08 4.39
C PHE A 196 9.07 13.26 4.70
N THR A 197 8.00 13.34 3.92
CA THR A 197 6.78 14.11 4.18
C THR A 197 5.73 13.09 4.61
N LEU A 198 5.31 13.16 5.85
CA LEU A 198 4.37 12.20 6.45
C LEU A 198 2.96 12.78 6.38
N LEU A 199 2.08 12.10 5.67
CA LEU A 199 0.69 12.49 5.51
C LEU A 199 -0.16 11.63 6.46
N PRO A 200 -1.19 12.20 7.11
CA PRO A 200 -1.68 13.57 6.96
C PRO A 200 -0.94 14.64 7.79
N ALA A 201 0.00 14.27 8.67
CA ALA A 201 0.63 15.18 9.64
C ALA A 201 1.32 16.42 9.04
N ASP A 202 1.94 16.28 7.86
CA ASP A 202 2.67 17.30 7.14
C ASP A 202 1.90 17.84 5.91
N ALA A 203 0.57 17.61 5.83
CA ALA A 203 -0.27 17.92 4.67
C ALA A 203 -0.61 19.41 4.47
#